data_AF-A0A8X7BSX8-F1
#
_entry.id   AF-A0A8X7BSX8-F1
#
_cell.length_a   1.000
_cell.length_b   1.000
_cell.length_c   1.000
_cell.angle_alpha   90.00
_cell.angle_beta   90.00
_cell.angle_gamma   90.00
#
_symmetry.space_group_name_H-M   'P 1'
#
loop_
_entity.id
_entity.type
_entity.pdbx_description
1 polymer ?
#
loop_
_entity_poly.entity_id
_entity_poly.type
_entity_poly.pdbx_seq_one_letter_code
_entity_poly.pdbx_strand_id
1 'polypeptide(L)'
;MRALRYVPDGKIVYKLRHTNTVWEEFPIKTKKICAVPWSNIPQLYSARLKIKKEEYLHLQALKDTMEKEHHNTPLLKLTTFHLLFESVSLF
;
A
#
# COMPACT_ATOMS: atom_id res chain seq x y z
N MET A 1 -6.09 9.43 14.43
CA MET A 1 -4.61 9.38 14.43
C MET A 1 -4.13 8.69 15.69
N ARG A 2 -3.56 7.49 15.51
CA ARG A 2 -2.87 6.68 16.52
C ARG A 2 -1.39 7.10 16.48
N ALA A 3 -0.76 7.37 17.62
CA ALA A 3 0.65 7.74 17.64
C ALA A 3 1.50 6.47 17.68
N LEU A 4 2.52 6.41 16.83
CA LEU A 4 3.55 5.37 16.82
C LEU A 4 4.87 5.98 17.26
N ARG A 5 5.65 5.23 18.03
CA ARG A 5 7.00 5.62 18.44
C ARG A 5 7.93 4.43 18.29
N TYR A 6 9.09 4.70 17.69
CA TYR A 6 10.20 3.76 17.61
C TYR A 6 11.12 4.00 18.81
N VAL A 7 11.39 2.96 19.57
CA VAL A 7 12.32 2.97 20.70
C VAL A 7 13.69 2.51 20.19
N PRO A 8 14.82 3.05 20.68
CA PRO A 8 16.17 2.64 20.26
C PRO A 8 16.44 1.14 20.39
N ASP A 9 15.70 0.44 21.26
CA ASP A 9 15.79 -1.02 21.44
C ASP A 9 15.13 -1.83 20.28
N GLY A 10 14.74 -1.18 19.18
CA GLY A 10 14.10 -1.82 18.04
C GLY A 10 12.62 -2.15 18.25
N LYS A 11 12.03 -1.73 19.38
CA LYS A 11 10.61 -1.92 19.70
C LYS A 11 9.75 -0.82 19.13
N ILE A 12 8.55 -1.19 18.70
CA ILE A 12 7.52 -0.25 18.24
C ILE A 12 6.47 -0.16 19.34
N VAL A 13 6.15 1.05 19.79
CA VAL A 13 5.07 1.29 20.76
C VAL A 13 3.98 2.15 20.15
N TYR A 14 2.73 1.92 20.56
CA TYR A 14 1.56 2.66 20.07
C TYR A 14 0.73 3.23 21.20
N LYS A 15 0.02 4.32 20.91
CA LYS A 15 -0.95 4.94 21.82
C LYS A 15 -2.30 5.12 21.13
N LEU A 16 -3.36 4.61 21.76
CA LEU A 16 -4.74 4.84 21.33
C LEU A 16 -5.29 6.11 21.99
N ARG A 17 -6.21 6.80 21.32
CA ARG A 17 -6.79 8.07 21.81
C ARG A 17 -7.68 7.90 23.05
N HIS A 18 -8.26 6.72 23.25
CA HIS A 18 -9.24 6.46 24.31
C HIS A 18 -8.59 5.90 25.58
N THR A 19 -7.41 5.28 25.48
CA THR A 19 -6.59 4.81 26.60
C THR A 19 -5.40 5.76 26.75
N ASN A 20 -5.64 6.90 27.41
CA ASN A 20 -4.72 8.04 27.39
C ASN A 20 -3.42 7.86 28.20
N THR A 21 -3.25 6.75 28.91
CA THR A 21 -2.25 6.70 29.98
C THR A 21 -1.02 5.83 29.65
N VAL A 22 -1.12 4.87 28.73
CA VAL A 22 -0.05 3.87 28.54
C VAL A 22 0.34 3.73 27.08
N TRP A 23 1.64 3.79 26.81
CA TRP A 23 2.23 3.36 25.53
C TRP A 23 2.36 1.84 25.59
N GLU A 24 1.68 1.15 24.69
CA GLU A 24 1.71 -0.31 24.63
C GLU A 24 2.68 -0.78 23.54
N GLU A 25 3.37 -1.89 23.78
CA GLU A 25 4.22 -2.52 22.78
C GLU A 25 3.35 -3.08 21.64
N PHE A 26 3.70 -2.71 20.40
CA PHE A 26 2.96 -3.16 19.23
C PHE A 26 3.10 -4.67 19.09
N PRO A 27 2.00 -5.43 19.04
CA PRO A 27 2.07 -6.88 18.94
C PRO A 27 2.55 -7.26 17.53
N ILE A 28 3.87 -7.39 17.36
CA ILE A 28 4.47 -7.94 16.16
C ILE A 28 4.20 -9.43 16.18
N LYS A 29 3.12 -9.84 15.51
CA LYS A 29 2.92 -11.25 15.18
C LYS A 29 3.97 -11.62 14.16
N THR A 30 5.10 -12.17 14.63
CA THR A 30 6.04 -12.91 13.78
C THR A 30 5.35 -14.20 13.34
N LYS A 31 4.34 -14.07 12.48
CA LYS A 31 3.90 -15.20 11.69
C LYS A 31 5.15 -15.61 10.94
N LYS A 32 5.66 -16.82 11.21
CA LYS A 32 6.68 -17.45 10.39
C LYS A 32 6.02 -17.70 9.04
N ILE A 33 5.92 -16.66 8.23
CA ILE A 33 5.50 -16.77 6.84
C ILE A 33 6.70 -17.41 6.19
N CYS A 34 6.74 -18.73 6.22
CA CYS A 34 7.72 -19.49 5.47
C CYS A 34 7.48 -19.16 4.00
N ALA A 35 8.49 -18.60 3.33
CA ALA A 35 8.44 -18.43 1.90
C ALA A 35 8.28 -19.83 1.29
N VAL A 36 7.11 -20.07 0.70
CA VAL A 36 6.83 -21.33 0.01
C VAL A 36 7.44 -21.19 -1.40
N PRO A 37 8.19 -22.20 -1.90
CA PRO A 37 8.67 -22.19 -3.28
C PRO A 37 7.50 -22.01 -4.25
N TRP A 38 7.74 -21.35 -5.39
CA TRP A 38 6.69 -21.11 -6.38
C TRP A 38 5.99 -22.40 -6.85
N SER A 39 6.74 -23.52 -6.92
CA SER A 39 6.22 -24.85 -7.25
C SER A 39 5.20 -25.41 -6.27
N ASN A 40 5.20 -24.92 -5.03
CA ASN A 40 4.37 -25.42 -3.93
C ASN A 40 3.18 -24.49 -3.65
N ILE A 41 2.99 -23.44 -4.46
CA ILE A 41 1.81 -22.59 -4.36
C ILE A 41 0.64 -23.32 -5.05
N PRO A 42 -0.46 -23.61 -4.35
CA PRO A 42 -1.61 -24.28 -4.97
C PRO A 42 -2.19 -23.38 -6.05
N GLN A 43 -2.42 -23.95 -7.24
CA GLN A 43 -3.06 -23.24 -8.33
C GLN A 43 -4.52 -22.95 -7.95
N LEU A 44 -4.84 -21.69 -7.67
CA LEU A 44 -6.17 -21.28 -7.19
C LEU A 44 -7.26 -21.58 -8.24
N TYR A 45 -6.95 -21.34 -9.52
CA TYR A 45 -7.84 -21.64 -10.64
C TYR A 45 -7.05 -22.22 -11.81
N SER A 46 -7.54 -23.33 -12.37
CA SER A 46 -6.99 -23.95 -13.58
C SER A 46 -7.39 -23.22 -14.87
N ALA A 47 -8.48 -22.45 -14.81
CA ALA A 47 -9.04 -21.72 -15.94
C ALA A 47 -9.58 -20.36 -15.51
N ARG A 48 -9.79 -19.48 -16.48
CA ARG A 48 -10.42 -18.17 -16.25
C ARG A 48 -11.87 -18.37 -15.78
N LEU A 49 -12.21 -17.83 -14.61
CA LEU A 49 -13.58 -17.80 -14.13
C LEU A 49 -14.46 -17.00 -15.09
N LYS A 50 -15.58 -17.59 -15.50
CA LYS A 50 -16.59 -16.91 -16.30
C LYS A 50 -17.44 -16.07 -15.36
N ILE A 51 -17.53 -14.78 -15.65
CA ILE A 51 -18.41 -13.84 -14.94
C ILE A 51 -19.74 -13.78 -15.70
N LYS A 52 -20.87 -13.78 -14.98
CA LYS A 52 -22.18 -13.63 -15.62
C LYS A 52 -22.36 -12.20 -16.14
N LYS A 53 -23.15 -12.01 -17.18
CA LYS A 53 -23.41 -10.68 -17.77
C LYS A 53 -23.99 -9.70 -16.75
N GLU A 54 -24.89 -10.18 -15.88
CA GLU A 54 -25.50 -9.37 -14.81
C GLU A 54 -24.47 -8.90 -13.78
N GLU A 55 -23.62 -9.81 -13.30
CA GLU A 55 -22.52 -9.50 -12.37
C GLU A 55 -21.56 -8.49 -12.97
N TYR A 56 -21.25 -8.63 -14.26
CA TYR A 56 -20.43 -7.66 -14.99
C TYR A 56 -21.07 -6.27 -15.03
N LEU A 57 -22.39 -6.18 -15.27
CA LEU A 57 -23.10 -4.89 -15.26
C LEU A 57 -23.11 -4.25 -13.87
N HIS A 58 -23.28 -5.04 -12.80
CA HIS A 58 -23.20 -4.53 -11.43
C HIS A 58 -21.81 -3.96 -11.12
N LEU A 59 -20.74 -4.65 -11.54
CA LEU A 59 -19.36 -4.16 -11.38
C LEU A 59 -19.13 -2.87 -12.16
N GLN A 60 -19.70 -2.76 -13.36
CA GLN A 60 -19.59 -1.53 -14.15
C GLN A 60 -20.33 -0.37 -13.49
N ALA A 61 -21.52 -0.59 -12.93
CA ALA A 61 -22.27 0.44 -12.22
C ALA A 61 -21.53 0.93 -10.96
N LEU A 62 -20.83 0.05 -10.24
CA LEU A 62 -20.01 0.44 -9.08
C LEU A 62 -18.88 1.40 -9.47
N LYS A 63 -18.32 1.27 -10.67
CA LYS A 63 -17.28 2.18 -11.16
C LYS A 63 -17.75 3.64 -11.20
N ASP A 64 -19.02 3.86 -11.49
CA ASP A 64 -19.60 5.21 -11.57
C ASP A 64 -19.85 5.81 -10.17
N THR A 65 -20.03 4.97 -9.15
CA THR A 65 -20.18 5.40 -7.75
C THR A 65 -18.86 5.73 -7.07
N MET A 66 -17.74 5.23 -7.60
CA MET A 66 -16.43 5.57 -7.09
C MET A 66 -16.08 7.00 -7.49
N GLU A 67 -15.67 7.81 -6.52
CA GLU A 67 -15.10 9.11 -6.80
C GLU A 67 -13.93 8.92 -7.78
N LYS A 68 -13.96 9.66 -8.90
CA LYS A 68 -12.83 9.67 -9.83
C LYS A 68 -11.63 10.10 -9.02
N GLU A 69 -10.66 9.20 -8.84
CA GLU A 69 -9.41 9.56 -8.20
C GLU A 69 -8.85 10.80 -8.88
N HIS A 70 -8.94 11.92 -8.18
CA HIS A 70 -8.20 13.12 -8.52
C HIS A 70 -6.75 12.86 -8.12
N HIS A 71 -6.04 12.03 -8.89
CA HIS A 71 -4.57 12.09 -8.98
C HIS A 71 -4.17 13.37 -9.74
N ASN A 72 -4.73 14.50 -9.31
CA ASN A 72 -4.21 15.83 -9.55
C ASN A 72 -3.58 16.27 -8.22
N THR A 73 -2.40 15.75 -7.92
CA THR A 73 -1.46 16.44 -7.04
C THR A 73 -0.57 17.33 -7.91
N PRO A 74 -0.91 18.63 -8.10
CA PRO A 74 0.03 19.60 -8.61
C PRO A 74 0.92 20.08 -7.45
N LEU A 75 1.68 19.18 -6.83
CA LEU A 75 2.73 19.55 -5.87
C LEU A 75 3.91 18.63 -6.14
N LEU A 76 4.96 19.20 -6.73
CA LEU A 76 6.19 18.62 -7.31
C LEU A 76 6.27 18.51 -8.85
N LYS A 77 5.58 19.38 -9.59
CA LYS A 77 6.06 19.82 -10.94
C LYS A 77 7.00 21.03 -10.85
N LEU A 78 7.74 21.18 -9.75
CA LEU A 78 8.77 22.20 -9.61
C LEU A 78 10.08 21.51 -9.27
N THR A 79 11.06 21.71 -10.16
CA THR A 79 12.51 21.66 -9.92
C THR A 79 13.17 20.30 -9.66
N THR A 80 13.14 19.33 -10.61
CA THR A 80 14.19 18.27 -10.60
C THR A 80 14.61 17.63 -11.93
N PHE A 81 14.12 18.04 -13.10
CA PHE A 81 14.63 17.48 -14.36
C PHE A 81 15.32 18.45 -15.33
N HIS A 82 15.46 19.73 -14.97
CA HIS A 82 16.31 20.66 -15.74
C HIS A 82 17.78 20.65 -15.28
N LEU A 83 18.10 20.03 -14.13
CA LEU A 83 19.46 19.98 -13.58
C LEU A 83 20.22 18.66 -13.90
N LEU A 84 19.64 17.76 -14.68
CA LEU A 84 20.29 16.52 -15.13
C LEU A 84 20.65 16.50 -16.62
N PHE A 85 20.40 17.59 -17.35
CA PHE A 85 20.70 17.68 -18.79
C PHE A 85 21.85 18.64 -19.15
N GLU A 86 22.30 19.50 -18.21
CA GLU A 86 23.47 20.38 -18.42
C GLU A 86 24.81 19.75 -18.02
N SER A 87 24.80 18.58 -17.37
CA SER A 87 26.02 17.89 -16.93
C SER A 87 26.51 16.77 -17.88
N VAL A 88 25.94 16.65 -19.08
CA VAL A 88 26.37 15.67 -20.11
C VAL A 88 26.77 16.34 -21.43
N SER A 89 26.94 17.67 -21.47
CA SER A 89 27.44 18.39 -22.66
C SER A 89 28.79 19.09 -22.45
N LEU A 90 29.59 18.61 -21.49
CA LEU A 90 30.99 19.00 -21.33
C LEU A 90 31.81 17.76 -20.90
N PHE A 91 31.96 16.81 -21.82
CA PHE A 91 33.18 16.02 -22.03
C PHE A 91 33.08 15.27 -23.36
#